data_AF-A0A942DQZ0-F1
#
_entry.id   AF-A0A942DQZ0-F1
#
_cell.length_a   1.000
_cell.length_b   1.000
_cell.length_c   1.000
_cell.angle_alpha   90.00
_cell.angle_beta   90.00
_cell.angle_gamma   90.00
#
_symmetry.space_group_name_H-M   'P 1'
#
loop_
_entity.id
_entity.type
_entity.pdbx_description
1 polymer ?
#
loop_
_entity_poly.entity_id
_entity_poly.type
_entity_poly.pdbx_seq_one_letter_code
_entity_poly.pdbx_strand_id
1 'polypeptide(L)'
;MRYLTTLILFLSLNAWGMNAEEAAVMKLQGIQRALEAMSLTGSAPKCSFESGKACDFFNMCEPLNANRKQIYVYQDSSGRKLINYNLLYLQDNVEGCLSVHGKAKKYETIADQDPFATPSLLVGPDGKKYDKVFAQEDARAKRIGQDVQQRMVNVLKSRRNSKNAKYIDNMIKRVEKVQWTSFRPKSEEEFLEEGCVLPNAKYIPSGNKMQLCPQLLGMPDMVLMSVIAHELGHSIDSCFSSLALVNDSGGQESLKDSKWATEKFVLDPIPASKNPFAEAIQCLQKPQSMGLKLRTNADKRADLENYIAGLEREGADPDNGELLRLKNTVRDYEDGQEENLCAENDGDDQAHFMQEAFADWMSAQIMSGKLAEEKDPAKAQKQAFEAQLLGLQSECPSYQADQKEMVLKQMKAAGCETVSTEALFSLDQSADSEKHPGWAKRVNKVYLAEPEVQKALKCQPDKGTAACK
;
A
#
# COMPACT_ATOMS: atom_id res chain seq x y z
N MET A 1 30.75 36.14 -6.97
CA MET A 1 32.22 36.03 -7.11
C MET A 1 33.01 36.54 -5.90
N ARG A 2 32.56 37.53 -5.11
CA ARG A 2 33.32 38.04 -3.95
C ARG A 2 33.27 37.19 -2.67
N TYR A 3 32.41 36.17 -2.60
CA TYR A 3 32.33 35.23 -1.45
C TYR A 3 33.15 33.94 -1.63
N LEU A 4 33.68 33.69 -2.84
CA LEU A 4 34.42 32.47 -3.14
C LEU A 4 35.90 32.57 -2.71
N THR A 5 36.45 33.79 -2.68
CA THR A 5 37.86 34.04 -2.34
C THR A 5 38.13 33.98 -0.84
N THR A 6 37.13 34.19 0.01
CA THR A 6 37.28 34.17 1.48
C THR A 6 37.24 32.75 2.05
N LEU A 7 36.58 31.80 1.37
CA LEU A 7 36.51 30.40 1.80
C LEU A 7 37.82 29.64 1.53
N ILE A 8 38.55 30.02 0.48
CA ILE A 8 39.82 29.38 0.08
C ILE A 8 40.96 29.77 1.05
N LEU A 9 40.90 30.95 1.66
CA LEU A 9 41.92 31.41 2.63
C LEU A 9 41.74 30.85 4.04
N PHE A 10 40.58 30.26 4.37
CA PHE A 10 40.34 29.65 5.68
C PHE A 10 40.77 28.18 5.76
N LEU A 11 41.05 27.53 4.63
CA LEU A 11 41.37 26.11 4.56
C LEU A 11 42.88 25.81 4.57
N SER A 12 43.75 26.83 4.56
CA SER A 12 45.20 26.64 4.41
C SER A 12 46.02 26.59 5.72
N LEU A 13 45.38 26.44 6.88
CA LEU A 13 46.10 26.37 8.17
C LEU A 13 45.54 25.22 9.03
N ASN A 14 46.06 24.01 8.78
CA ASN A 14 46.29 22.89 9.70
C ASN A 14 46.14 21.56 8.96
N ALA A 15 47.26 20.94 8.60
CA ALA A 15 47.30 19.63 7.97
C ALA A 15 48.33 18.75 8.67
N TRP A 16 47.89 17.77 9.46
CA TRP A 16 48.64 16.53 9.74
C TRP A 16 47.63 15.38 9.88
N GLY A 17 47.72 14.39 8.97
CA GLY A 17 47.00 13.12 9.01
C GLY A 17 45.89 13.01 7.97
N MET A 18 46.15 12.25 6.89
CA MET A 18 45.26 11.96 5.75
C MET A 18 44.39 13.15 5.30
N ASN A 19 44.89 13.87 4.31
CA ASN A 19 44.38 15.16 3.83
C ASN A 19 42.84 15.19 3.77
N ALA A 20 42.23 15.85 4.75
CA ALA A 20 40.81 16.18 4.75
C ALA A 20 40.38 16.83 3.42
N GLU A 21 41.33 17.46 2.72
CA GLU A 21 41.20 17.94 1.35
C GLU A 21 40.88 16.84 0.32
N GLU A 22 41.55 15.68 0.33
CA GLU A 22 41.28 14.60 -0.63
C GLU A 22 39.93 13.93 -0.36
N ALA A 23 39.59 13.71 0.91
CA ALA A 23 38.28 13.22 1.31
C ALA A 23 37.18 14.23 0.97
N ALA A 24 37.41 15.53 1.19
CA ALA A 24 36.50 16.59 0.81
C ALA A 24 36.35 16.69 -0.72
N VAL A 25 37.43 16.55 -1.48
CA VAL A 25 37.41 16.56 -2.95
C VAL A 25 36.65 15.36 -3.49
N MET A 26 36.87 14.14 -2.96
CA MET A 26 36.08 12.98 -3.37
C MET A 26 34.60 13.14 -3.00
N LYS A 27 34.29 13.70 -1.82
CA LYS A 27 32.91 13.97 -1.39
C LYS A 27 32.26 15.04 -2.27
N LEU A 28 32.98 16.10 -2.63
CA LEU A 28 32.53 17.16 -3.53
C LEU A 28 32.33 16.64 -4.96
N GLN A 29 33.22 15.78 -5.46
CA GLN A 29 33.05 15.12 -6.76
C GLN A 29 31.87 14.13 -6.77
N GLY A 30 31.61 13.47 -5.64
CA GLY A 30 30.42 12.63 -5.44
C GLY A 30 29.13 13.45 -5.45
N ILE A 31 29.10 14.56 -4.71
CA ILE A 31 27.98 15.52 -4.70
C ILE A 31 27.78 16.13 -6.09
N GLN A 32 28.86 16.49 -6.78
CA GLN A 32 28.78 17.05 -8.13
C GLN A 32 28.27 16.03 -9.14
N ARG A 33 28.72 14.76 -9.08
CA ARG A 33 28.17 13.68 -9.90
C ARG A 33 26.70 13.38 -9.58
N ALA A 34 26.30 13.46 -8.30
CA ALA A 34 24.91 13.34 -7.90
C ALA A 34 24.06 14.51 -8.43
N LEU A 35 24.55 15.76 -8.32
CA LEU A 35 23.90 16.96 -8.85
C LEU A 35 23.84 16.97 -10.38
N GLU A 36 24.88 16.47 -11.07
CA GLU A 36 24.90 16.29 -12.52
C GLU A 36 23.98 15.16 -12.96
N ALA A 37 23.89 14.05 -12.22
CA ALA A 37 22.89 13.01 -12.45
C ALA A 37 21.46 13.54 -12.24
N MET A 38 21.27 14.44 -11.27
CA MET A 38 20.00 15.14 -11.05
C MET A 38 19.72 16.19 -12.13
N SER A 39 20.75 16.87 -12.69
CA SER A 39 20.59 17.92 -13.70
C SER A 39 20.54 17.40 -15.15
N LEU A 40 21.03 16.18 -15.41
CA LEU A 40 20.92 15.49 -16.70
C LEU A 40 19.51 14.94 -16.97
N THR A 41 18.59 15.03 -16.01
CA THR A 41 17.16 14.89 -16.26
C THR A 41 16.60 16.23 -16.76
N GLY A 42 16.61 16.41 -18.09
CA GLY A 42 16.06 17.59 -18.74
C GLY A 42 14.64 17.89 -18.23
N SER A 43 14.40 19.14 -17.82
CA SER A 43 13.15 19.63 -17.20
C SER A 43 12.65 18.74 -16.06
N ALA A 44 12.92 19.14 -14.81
CA ALA A 44 12.36 18.51 -13.61
C ALA A 44 10.92 18.05 -13.89
N PRO A 45 10.60 16.74 -13.78
CA PRO A 45 9.30 16.24 -14.16
C PRO A 45 8.24 17.08 -13.44
N LYS A 46 7.29 17.60 -14.23
CA LYS A 46 6.16 18.39 -13.74
C LYS A 46 5.30 17.46 -12.89
N CYS A 47 5.68 17.33 -11.63
CA CYS A 47 4.99 16.58 -10.60
C CYS A 47 4.13 17.57 -9.84
N SER A 48 3.01 17.96 -10.44
CA SER A 48 2.04 18.83 -9.79
C SER A 48 0.69 18.12 -9.79
N PHE A 49 0.15 17.94 -8.59
CA PHE A 49 -1.14 17.31 -8.33
C PHE A 49 -2.08 18.30 -7.66
N GLU A 50 -2.16 19.50 -8.21
CA GLU A 50 -3.32 20.35 -7.93
C GLU A 50 -4.50 19.71 -8.64
N SER A 51 -5.26 18.91 -7.89
CA SER A 51 -6.58 18.46 -8.32
C SER A 51 -7.51 19.67 -8.29
N GLY A 52 -8.16 19.93 -9.40
CA GLY A 52 -9.20 20.96 -9.42
C GLY A 52 -10.29 20.64 -8.43
N LYS A 53 -10.90 21.69 -7.88
CA LYS A 53 -12.07 21.56 -6.98
C LYS A 53 -13.22 20.73 -7.60
N ALA A 54 -13.21 20.53 -8.91
CA ALA A 54 -14.20 19.75 -9.65
C ALA A 54 -13.99 18.22 -9.56
N CYS A 55 -12.81 17.73 -9.18
CA CYS A 55 -12.50 16.29 -9.06
C CYS A 55 -11.92 16.00 -7.68
N ASP A 56 -12.81 15.79 -6.71
CA ASP A 56 -12.45 15.50 -5.32
C ASP A 56 -13.11 14.19 -4.89
N PHE A 57 -12.37 13.41 -4.11
CA PHE A 57 -12.78 12.13 -3.56
C PHE A 57 -14.15 12.20 -2.86
N PHE A 58 -14.40 13.24 -2.05
CA PHE A 58 -15.64 13.34 -1.28
C PHE A 58 -16.85 13.63 -2.16
N ASN A 59 -16.67 14.20 -3.37
CA ASN A 59 -17.76 14.36 -4.33
C ASN A 59 -18.28 13.01 -4.83
N MET A 60 -17.49 11.93 -4.73
CA MET A 60 -17.92 10.57 -5.09
C MET A 60 -18.73 9.88 -3.98
N CYS A 61 -18.92 10.50 -2.81
CA CYS A 61 -19.74 9.91 -1.74
C CYS A 61 -21.24 9.95 -2.02
N GLU A 62 -21.71 10.87 -2.87
CA GLU A 62 -23.14 11.12 -3.08
C GLU A 62 -23.93 9.87 -3.53
N PRO A 63 -23.47 9.08 -4.53
CA PRO A 63 -24.21 7.90 -4.99
C PRO A 63 -24.43 6.84 -3.91
N LEU A 64 -23.60 6.84 -2.86
CA LEU A 64 -23.66 5.87 -1.78
C LEU A 64 -24.65 6.30 -0.69
N ASN A 65 -24.90 7.61 -0.53
CA ASN A 65 -25.69 8.17 0.57
C ASN A 65 -27.04 7.50 0.83
N ALA A 66 -27.77 7.06 -0.21
CA ALA A 66 -29.07 6.41 -0.05
C ALA A 66 -29.00 5.07 0.72
N ASN A 67 -27.87 4.39 0.67
CA ASN A 67 -27.69 3.04 1.22
C ASN A 67 -26.74 2.99 2.42
N ARG A 68 -26.28 4.13 2.95
CA ARG A 68 -25.25 4.21 4.00
C ARG A 68 -25.61 3.55 5.34
N LYS A 69 -26.91 3.30 5.57
CA LYS A 69 -27.47 2.59 6.74
C LYS A 69 -27.85 1.14 6.44
N GLN A 70 -27.62 0.67 5.22
CA GLN A 70 -27.88 -0.70 4.79
C GLN A 70 -26.63 -1.56 4.93
N ILE A 71 -26.81 -2.89 5.03
CA ILE A 71 -25.72 -3.87 5.02
C ILE A 71 -24.94 -3.82 3.70
N TYR A 72 -25.59 -3.48 2.60
CA TYR A 72 -24.92 -3.29 1.32
C TYR A 72 -25.10 -1.84 0.86
N VAL A 73 -23.98 -1.16 0.65
CA VAL A 73 -23.99 0.27 0.27
C VAL A 73 -23.99 0.45 -1.24
N TYR A 74 -23.63 -0.59 -1.98
CA TYR A 74 -23.59 -0.61 -3.43
C TYR A 74 -23.92 -2.00 -3.97
N GLN A 75 -24.53 -2.05 -5.16
CA GLN A 75 -24.70 -3.28 -5.94
C GLN A 75 -24.48 -2.99 -7.42
N ASP A 76 -23.63 -3.78 -8.08
CA ASP A 76 -23.40 -3.68 -9.52
C ASP A 76 -24.56 -4.31 -10.33
N SER A 77 -24.49 -4.20 -11.66
CA SER A 77 -25.51 -4.75 -12.56
C SER A 77 -25.47 -6.27 -12.67
N SER A 78 -24.39 -6.89 -12.21
CA SER A 78 -24.21 -8.34 -12.13
C SER A 78 -24.68 -8.90 -10.79
N GLY A 79 -25.15 -8.03 -9.88
CA GLY A 79 -25.65 -8.38 -8.57
C GLY A 79 -24.59 -8.46 -7.47
N ARG A 80 -23.32 -8.12 -7.74
CA ARG A 80 -22.22 -8.11 -6.75
C ARG A 80 -22.34 -6.88 -5.87
N LYS A 81 -21.95 -7.00 -4.61
CA LYS A 81 -22.29 -6.00 -3.59
C LYS A 81 -21.06 -5.47 -2.89
N LEU A 82 -21.10 -4.20 -2.50
CA LEU A 82 -20.18 -3.65 -1.51
C LEU A 82 -20.87 -3.73 -0.14
N ILE A 83 -20.31 -4.53 0.74
CA ILE A 83 -20.77 -4.70 2.11
C ILE A 83 -20.34 -3.49 2.95
N ASN A 84 -21.20 -3.06 3.86
CA ASN A 84 -20.96 -1.98 4.79
C ASN A 84 -20.19 -2.47 6.01
N TYR A 85 -18.87 -2.64 5.88
CA TYR A 85 -18.08 -3.27 6.94
C TYR A 85 -18.06 -2.47 8.24
N ASN A 86 -18.04 -1.15 8.16
CA ASN A 86 -18.14 -0.31 9.35
C ASN A 86 -19.45 -0.57 10.09
N LEU A 87 -20.57 -0.71 9.37
CA LEU A 87 -21.83 -1.06 10.00
C LEU A 87 -21.82 -2.48 10.57
N LEU A 88 -21.36 -3.48 9.82
CA LEU A 88 -21.29 -4.87 10.32
C LEU A 88 -20.44 -4.96 11.59
N TYR A 89 -19.26 -4.36 11.56
CA TYR A 89 -18.35 -4.31 12.69
C TYR A 89 -19.00 -3.67 13.93
N LEU A 90 -19.70 -2.55 13.73
CA LEU A 90 -20.41 -1.90 14.83
C LEU A 90 -21.59 -2.73 15.34
N GLN A 91 -22.28 -3.46 14.46
CA GLN A 91 -23.36 -4.38 14.85
C GLN A 91 -22.84 -5.54 15.71
N ASP A 92 -21.69 -6.12 15.36
CA ASP A 92 -21.05 -7.19 16.16
C ASP A 92 -20.77 -6.73 17.59
N ASN A 93 -20.37 -5.46 17.78
CA ASN A 93 -20.19 -4.87 19.11
C ASN A 93 -21.52 -4.73 19.89
N VAL A 94 -22.62 -4.38 19.21
CA VAL A 94 -23.95 -4.35 19.82
C VAL A 94 -24.38 -5.75 20.25
N GLU A 95 -24.15 -6.75 19.40
CA GLU A 95 -24.47 -8.15 19.69
C GLU A 95 -23.66 -8.70 20.86
N GLY A 96 -22.36 -8.42 20.90
CA GLY A 96 -21.49 -8.76 22.02
C GLY A 96 -22.02 -8.18 23.34
N CYS A 97 -22.43 -6.91 23.35
CA CYS A 97 -23.02 -6.30 24.53
C CYS A 97 -24.37 -6.94 24.92
N LEU A 98 -25.26 -7.17 23.96
CA LEU A 98 -26.55 -7.83 24.20
C LEU A 98 -26.37 -9.23 24.81
N SER A 99 -25.34 -9.97 24.36
CA SER A 99 -24.98 -11.28 24.89
C SER A 99 -24.58 -11.21 26.37
N VAL A 100 -23.72 -10.26 26.75
CA VAL A 100 -23.31 -10.04 28.16
C VAL A 100 -24.51 -9.73 29.06
N HIS A 101 -25.52 -9.03 28.54
CA HIS A 101 -26.74 -8.71 29.29
C HIS A 101 -27.81 -9.82 29.26
N GLY A 102 -27.52 -11.01 28.75
CA GLY A 102 -28.48 -12.12 28.67
C GLY A 102 -29.65 -11.84 27.73
N LYS A 103 -29.55 -10.81 26.88
CA LYS A 103 -30.54 -10.42 25.87
C LYS A 103 -30.08 -10.87 24.50
N ALA A 104 -29.53 -12.09 24.40
CA ALA A 104 -29.00 -12.64 23.16
C ALA A 104 -30.08 -12.66 22.07
N LYS A 105 -30.19 -11.55 21.36
CA LYS A 105 -30.96 -11.40 20.15
C LYS A 105 -29.92 -11.25 19.08
N LYS A 106 -29.62 -12.36 18.40
CA LYS A 106 -28.90 -12.30 17.15
C LYS A 106 -29.76 -11.42 16.24
N TYR A 107 -29.21 -10.33 15.72
CA TYR A 107 -29.93 -9.66 14.66
C TYR A 107 -29.95 -10.68 13.51
N GLU A 108 -31.14 -11.12 13.08
CA GLU A 108 -31.27 -11.86 11.81
C GLU A 108 -30.81 -10.88 10.73
N THR A 109 -29.50 -10.88 10.47
CA THR A 109 -28.91 -9.99 9.50
C THR A 109 -28.86 -10.72 8.18
N ILE A 110 -28.88 -9.94 7.11
CA ILE A 110 -28.62 -10.43 5.75
C ILE A 110 -27.23 -11.11 5.67
N ALA A 111 -26.37 -10.89 6.68
CA ALA A 111 -25.08 -11.53 6.88
C ALA A 111 -25.17 -13.06 7.13
N ASP A 112 -26.30 -13.59 7.60
CA ASP A 112 -26.47 -15.04 7.86
C ASP A 112 -26.51 -15.91 6.57
N GLN A 113 -26.60 -15.30 5.38
CA GLN A 113 -26.70 -16.01 4.09
C GLN A 113 -25.57 -15.69 3.10
N ASP A 114 -24.82 -14.61 3.33
CA ASP A 114 -23.77 -14.15 2.43
C ASP A 114 -22.40 -14.54 3.00
N PRO A 115 -21.73 -15.59 2.47
CA PRO A 115 -20.46 -16.06 3.00
C PRO A 115 -19.30 -15.07 2.80
N PHE A 116 -19.51 -14.00 2.03
CA PHE A 116 -18.52 -12.94 1.85
C PHE A 116 -18.77 -11.75 2.80
N ALA A 117 -20.00 -11.57 3.30
CA ALA A 117 -20.29 -10.65 4.40
C ALA A 117 -19.94 -11.27 5.77
N THR A 118 -20.09 -12.59 5.90
CA THR A 118 -19.82 -13.33 7.13
C THR A 118 -18.94 -14.54 6.83
N PRO A 119 -17.60 -14.38 6.72
CA PRO A 119 -16.71 -15.48 6.35
C PRO A 119 -16.69 -16.67 7.31
N SER A 120 -17.16 -16.54 8.54
CA SER A 120 -17.35 -17.68 9.45
C SER A 120 -18.34 -18.72 8.88
N LEU A 121 -19.22 -18.31 7.96
CA LEU A 121 -20.07 -19.20 7.20
C LEU A 121 -19.29 -20.17 6.30
N LEU A 122 -18.03 -19.88 5.95
CA LEU A 122 -17.17 -20.73 5.12
C LEU A 122 -16.47 -21.84 5.91
N VAL A 123 -16.53 -21.78 7.25
CA VAL A 123 -15.82 -22.66 8.19
C VAL A 123 -16.60 -23.96 8.44
N GLY A 124 -15.88 -25.06 8.65
CA GLY A 124 -16.45 -26.33 9.13
C GLY A 124 -17.39 -27.04 8.15
N PRO A 125 -18.18 -28.02 8.63
CA PRO A 125 -19.12 -28.79 7.79
C PRO A 125 -20.18 -27.92 7.10
N ASP A 126 -20.65 -26.87 7.79
CA ASP A 126 -21.65 -25.95 7.24
C ASP A 126 -21.10 -25.11 6.09
N GLY A 127 -19.79 -24.82 6.09
CA GLY A 127 -19.10 -24.15 5.00
C GLY A 127 -19.21 -24.86 3.66
N LYS A 128 -19.41 -26.19 3.66
CA LYS A 128 -19.55 -26.97 2.42
C LYS A 128 -20.71 -26.50 1.55
N LYS A 129 -21.78 -25.95 2.14
CA LYS A 129 -22.91 -25.41 1.37
C LYS A 129 -22.51 -24.22 0.48
N TYR A 130 -21.42 -23.54 0.82
CA TYR A 130 -20.88 -22.40 0.09
C TYR A 130 -19.66 -22.73 -0.78
N ASP A 131 -19.23 -24.00 -0.86
CA ASP A 131 -18.07 -24.39 -1.67
C ASP A 131 -18.22 -24.00 -3.14
N LYS A 132 -19.43 -24.19 -3.69
CA LYS A 132 -19.71 -23.86 -5.09
C LYS A 132 -19.61 -22.36 -5.35
N VAL A 133 -20.22 -21.52 -4.51
CA VAL A 133 -20.19 -20.07 -4.71
C VAL A 133 -18.78 -19.51 -4.45
N PHE A 134 -18.08 -20.02 -3.44
CA PHE A 134 -16.69 -19.65 -3.18
C PHE A 134 -15.79 -20.01 -4.36
N ALA A 135 -15.89 -21.22 -4.91
CA ALA A 135 -15.08 -21.66 -6.05
C ALA A 135 -15.38 -20.83 -7.32
N GLN A 136 -16.64 -20.42 -7.53
CA GLN A 136 -17.03 -19.55 -8.63
C GLN A 136 -16.41 -18.16 -8.51
N GLU A 137 -16.48 -17.55 -7.32
CA GLU A 137 -15.91 -16.22 -7.08
C GLU A 137 -14.38 -16.23 -7.02
N ASP A 138 -13.75 -17.29 -6.48
CA ASP A 138 -12.30 -17.50 -6.55
C ASP A 138 -11.83 -17.62 -8.02
N ALA A 139 -12.53 -18.40 -8.84
CA ALA A 139 -12.22 -18.50 -10.27
C ALA A 139 -12.38 -17.14 -10.99
N ARG A 140 -13.35 -16.31 -10.58
CA ARG A 140 -13.49 -14.94 -11.09
C ARG A 140 -12.32 -14.06 -10.66
N ALA A 141 -12.00 -14.04 -9.38
CA ALA A 141 -10.89 -13.27 -8.83
C ALA A 141 -9.56 -13.64 -9.51
N LYS A 142 -9.31 -14.93 -9.76
CA LYS A 142 -8.14 -15.40 -10.52
C LYS A 142 -8.10 -14.87 -11.96
N ARG A 143 -9.23 -14.82 -12.67
CA ARG A 143 -9.29 -14.24 -14.03
C ARG A 143 -9.00 -12.74 -14.00
N ILE A 144 -9.54 -12.02 -13.02
CA ILE A 144 -9.25 -10.59 -12.84
C ILE A 144 -7.76 -10.41 -12.51
N GLY A 145 -7.20 -11.24 -11.64
CA GLY A 145 -5.77 -11.24 -11.29
C GLY A 145 -4.86 -11.47 -12.48
N GLN A 146 -5.22 -12.41 -13.37
CA GLN A 146 -4.50 -12.63 -14.64
C GLN A 146 -4.56 -11.41 -15.57
N ASP A 147 -5.72 -10.75 -15.68
CA ASP A 147 -5.85 -9.51 -16.45
C ASP A 147 -4.98 -8.40 -15.86
N VAL A 148 -4.99 -8.22 -14.53
CA VAL A 148 -4.15 -7.25 -13.82
C VAL A 148 -2.65 -7.55 -14.03
N GLN A 149 -2.24 -8.80 -13.89
CA GLN A 149 -0.86 -9.23 -14.12
C GLN A 149 -0.41 -8.89 -15.54
N GLN A 150 -1.24 -9.20 -16.54
CA GLN A 150 -0.93 -8.89 -17.94
C GLN A 150 -0.85 -7.38 -18.20
N ARG A 151 -1.74 -6.59 -17.58
CA ARG A 151 -1.72 -5.12 -17.67
C ARG A 151 -0.47 -4.53 -17.02
N MET A 152 -0.06 -5.04 -15.85
CA MET A 152 1.18 -4.65 -15.20
C MET A 152 2.40 -4.94 -16.07
N VAL A 153 2.46 -6.13 -16.68
CA VAL A 153 3.51 -6.48 -17.65
C VAL A 153 3.53 -5.51 -18.83
N ASN A 154 2.37 -5.05 -19.30
CA ASN A 154 2.31 -4.06 -20.38
C ASN A 154 2.84 -2.68 -19.95
N VAL A 155 2.51 -2.22 -18.73
CA VAL A 155 3.08 -0.99 -18.13
C VAL A 155 4.60 -1.10 -17.99
N LEU A 156 5.11 -2.26 -17.57
CA LEU A 156 6.55 -2.51 -17.48
C LEU A 156 7.21 -2.48 -18.87
N LYS A 157 6.63 -3.19 -19.84
CA LYS A 157 7.14 -3.23 -21.23
C LYS A 157 7.17 -1.84 -21.88
N SER A 158 6.18 -0.98 -21.62
CA SER A 158 6.15 0.37 -22.21
C SER A 158 7.26 1.29 -21.68
N ARG A 159 7.86 0.97 -20.52
CA ARG A 159 9.00 1.70 -19.93
C ARG A 159 10.36 1.09 -20.28
N ARG A 160 10.37 -0.02 -21.01
CA ARG A 160 11.58 -0.73 -21.40
C ARG A 160 12.35 0.05 -22.46
N ASN A 161 13.64 0.24 -22.23
CA ASN A 161 14.58 0.79 -23.18
C ASN A 161 15.95 0.09 -23.06
N SER A 162 16.91 0.45 -23.90
CA SER A 162 18.24 -0.19 -23.92
C SER A 162 19.03 -0.04 -22.61
N LYS A 163 18.77 0.99 -21.81
CA LYS A 163 19.49 1.26 -20.55
C LYS A 163 18.92 0.48 -19.36
N ASN A 164 17.62 0.17 -19.36
CA ASN A 164 16.93 -0.48 -18.24
C ASN A 164 16.35 -1.86 -18.55
N ALA A 165 16.54 -2.38 -19.77
CA ALA A 165 15.95 -3.64 -20.24
C ALA A 165 16.12 -4.81 -19.25
N LYS A 166 17.33 -5.04 -18.73
CA LYS A 166 17.60 -6.12 -17.76
C LYS A 166 16.71 -6.01 -16.51
N TYR A 167 16.51 -4.80 -15.98
CA TYR A 167 15.75 -4.57 -14.74
C TYR A 167 14.25 -4.68 -14.98
N ILE A 168 13.75 -4.16 -16.11
CA ILE A 168 12.35 -4.35 -16.51
C ILE A 168 12.05 -5.84 -16.75
N ASP A 169 12.93 -6.55 -17.45
CA ASP A 169 12.76 -7.99 -17.72
C ASP A 169 12.81 -8.80 -16.40
N ASN A 170 13.55 -8.34 -15.39
CA ASN A 170 13.54 -8.93 -14.03
C ASN A 170 12.19 -8.66 -13.32
N MET A 171 11.71 -7.41 -13.31
CA MET A 171 10.41 -7.06 -12.72
C MET A 171 9.24 -7.80 -13.38
N ILE A 172 9.25 -7.96 -14.70
CA ILE A 172 8.24 -8.76 -15.42
C ILE A 172 8.24 -10.20 -14.90
N LYS A 173 9.42 -10.82 -14.77
CA LYS A 173 9.52 -12.19 -14.25
C LYS A 173 9.05 -12.29 -12.79
N ARG A 174 9.27 -11.27 -11.96
CA ARG A 174 8.75 -11.23 -10.58
C ARG A 174 7.23 -11.25 -10.58
N VAL A 175 6.62 -10.33 -11.33
CA VAL A 175 5.17 -10.23 -11.50
C VAL A 175 4.56 -11.54 -12.01
N GLU A 176 5.17 -12.15 -13.04
CA GLU A 176 4.73 -13.43 -13.62
C GLU A 176 4.81 -14.60 -12.63
N LYS A 177 5.70 -14.53 -11.65
CA LYS A 177 5.89 -15.56 -10.62
C LYS A 177 4.99 -15.39 -9.39
N VAL A 178 4.30 -14.25 -9.25
CA VAL A 178 3.42 -14.02 -8.11
C VAL A 178 2.34 -15.09 -8.06
N GLN A 179 2.24 -15.78 -6.93
CA GLN A 179 1.23 -16.80 -6.68
C GLN A 179 -0.06 -16.19 -6.16
N TRP A 180 -1.19 -16.80 -6.51
CA TRP A 180 -2.52 -16.25 -6.22
C TRP A 180 -3.31 -17.21 -5.35
N THR A 181 -3.77 -16.73 -4.20
CA THR A 181 -4.69 -17.51 -3.35
C THR A 181 -5.82 -16.66 -2.82
N SER A 182 -7.05 -17.16 -2.95
CA SER A 182 -8.15 -16.70 -2.13
C SER A 182 -8.11 -17.47 -0.81
N PHE A 183 -8.00 -16.74 0.30
CA PHE A 183 -8.01 -17.33 1.62
C PHE A 183 -9.37 -17.95 1.89
N ARG A 184 -9.38 -19.17 2.42
CA ARG A 184 -10.59 -19.84 2.88
C ARG A 184 -10.34 -20.29 4.31
N PRO A 185 -11.04 -19.72 5.31
CA PRO A 185 -10.80 -20.05 6.70
C PRO A 185 -11.25 -21.49 7.00
N LYS A 186 -10.44 -22.23 7.75
CA LYS A 186 -10.79 -23.56 8.28
C LYS A 186 -11.24 -23.48 9.74
N SER A 187 -10.94 -22.38 10.42
CA SER A 187 -11.39 -22.05 11.77
C SER A 187 -11.57 -20.53 11.91
N GLU A 188 -12.26 -20.10 12.97
CA GLU A 188 -12.35 -18.68 13.33
C GLU A 188 -10.99 -18.12 13.76
N GLU A 189 -10.17 -18.91 14.45
CA GLU A 189 -8.81 -18.54 14.87
C GLU A 189 -7.92 -18.24 13.65
N GLU A 190 -7.87 -19.13 12.66
CA GLU A 190 -7.11 -18.93 11.41
C GLU A 190 -7.60 -17.67 10.67
N PHE A 191 -8.89 -17.35 10.73
CA PHE A 191 -9.44 -16.14 10.11
C PHE A 191 -8.94 -14.86 10.78
N LEU A 192 -8.82 -14.86 12.12
CA LEU A 192 -8.26 -13.76 12.89
C LEU A 192 -6.75 -13.63 12.66
N GLU A 193 -6.01 -14.74 12.72
CA GLU A 193 -4.55 -14.79 12.51
C GLU A 193 -4.13 -14.29 11.13
N GLU A 194 -4.94 -14.58 10.11
CA GLU A 194 -4.66 -14.15 8.74
C GLU A 194 -4.95 -12.67 8.48
N GLY A 195 -5.50 -11.95 9.46
CA GLY A 195 -5.82 -10.52 9.36
C GLY A 195 -6.99 -10.25 8.41
N CYS A 196 -7.87 -11.22 8.21
CA CYS A 196 -9.01 -11.12 7.29
C CYS A 196 -10.30 -10.65 7.98
N VAL A 197 -10.25 -10.03 9.15
CA VAL A 197 -11.45 -9.54 9.87
C VAL A 197 -12.18 -8.45 9.06
N LEU A 198 -11.41 -7.62 8.36
CA LEU A 198 -11.90 -6.63 7.41
C LEU A 198 -11.58 -7.07 5.97
N PRO A 199 -12.24 -6.48 4.95
CA PRO A 199 -11.88 -6.75 3.55
C PRO A 199 -10.46 -6.29 3.31
N ASN A 200 -9.60 -7.27 3.09
CA ASN A 200 -8.20 -6.99 2.88
C ASN A 200 -7.63 -7.91 1.82
N ALA A 201 -6.55 -7.45 1.23
CA ALA A 201 -5.63 -8.27 0.48
C ALA A 201 -4.23 -7.98 1.01
N LYS A 202 -3.31 -8.92 0.83
CA LYS A 202 -1.92 -8.69 1.18
C LYS A 202 -1.00 -9.37 0.18
N TYR A 203 0.04 -8.66 -0.21
CA TYR A 203 1.24 -9.26 -0.76
C TYR A 203 2.11 -9.81 0.38
N ILE A 204 2.56 -11.06 0.24
CA ILE A 204 3.36 -11.80 1.22
C ILE A 204 4.75 -12.01 0.58
N PRO A 205 5.75 -11.18 0.92
CA PRO A 205 7.09 -11.22 0.32
C PRO A 205 7.80 -12.54 0.50
N SER A 206 7.62 -13.18 1.67
CA SER A 206 8.25 -14.46 2.02
C SER A 206 7.79 -15.63 1.15
N GLY A 207 6.69 -15.50 0.41
CA GLY A 207 6.19 -16.52 -0.51
C GLY A 207 5.99 -16.03 -1.95
N ASN A 208 6.39 -14.79 -2.26
CA ASN A 208 6.03 -14.08 -3.50
C ASN A 208 4.55 -14.31 -3.86
N LYS A 209 3.67 -14.15 -2.86
CA LYS A 209 2.29 -14.64 -2.90
C LYS A 209 1.35 -13.49 -2.60
N MET A 210 0.25 -13.41 -3.33
CA MET A 210 -0.84 -12.52 -3.04
C MET A 210 -2.01 -13.30 -2.45
N GLN A 211 -2.56 -12.80 -1.34
CA GLN A 211 -3.67 -13.40 -0.63
C GLN A 211 -4.87 -12.45 -0.61
N LEU A 212 -6.04 -12.94 -1.03
CA LEU A 212 -7.31 -12.20 -0.96
C LEU A 212 -8.16 -12.75 0.18
N CYS A 213 -8.67 -11.86 1.05
CA CYS A 213 -9.67 -12.26 2.03
C CYS A 213 -11.01 -12.56 1.34
N PRO A 214 -11.82 -13.51 1.87
CA PRO A 214 -13.10 -13.92 1.28
C PRO A 214 -14.03 -12.75 0.94
N GLN A 215 -14.06 -11.73 1.80
CA GLN A 215 -14.84 -10.51 1.66
C GLN A 215 -14.71 -9.83 0.30
N LEU A 216 -13.50 -9.81 -0.25
CA LEU A 216 -13.21 -9.17 -1.53
C LEU A 216 -13.84 -9.94 -2.69
N LEU A 217 -14.00 -11.27 -2.56
CA LEU A 217 -14.54 -12.13 -3.60
C LEU A 217 -16.02 -11.84 -3.92
N GLY A 218 -16.77 -11.20 -3.00
CA GLY A 218 -18.14 -10.77 -3.24
C GLY A 218 -18.27 -9.41 -3.95
N MET A 219 -17.16 -8.67 -4.10
CA MET A 219 -17.17 -7.27 -4.54
C MET A 219 -17.21 -7.11 -6.07
N PRO A 220 -17.66 -5.93 -6.58
CA PRO A 220 -17.61 -5.59 -8.00
C PRO A 220 -16.22 -5.78 -8.63
N ASP A 221 -16.20 -6.08 -9.93
CA ASP A 221 -14.96 -6.43 -10.66
C ASP A 221 -13.90 -5.33 -10.55
N MET A 222 -14.30 -4.06 -10.60
CA MET A 222 -13.35 -2.94 -10.54
C MET A 222 -12.80 -2.68 -9.13
N VAL A 223 -13.53 -3.03 -8.08
CA VAL A 223 -12.99 -3.03 -6.70
C VAL A 223 -11.87 -4.06 -6.60
N LEU A 224 -12.16 -5.30 -7.03
CA LEU A 224 -11.18 -6.37 -7.04
C LEU A 224 -9.97 -6.02 -7.89
N MET A 225 -10.19 -5.47 -9.09
CA MET A 225 -9.09 -5.09 -9.98
C MET A 225 -8.18 -4.04 -9.35
N SER A 226 -8.74 -3.02 -8.71
CA SER A 226 -8.00 -1.95 -8.03
C SER A 226 -7.17 -2.50 -6.85
N VAL A 227 -7.77 -3.31 -5.99
CA VAL A 227 -7.09 -3.93 -4.83
C VAL A 227 -5.99 -4.88 -5.30
N ILE A 228 -6.30 -5.76 -6.24
CA ILE A 228 -5.32 -6.70 -6.79
C ILE A 228 -4.15 -5.97 -7.46
N ALA A 229 -4.42 -4.89 -8.19
CA ALA A 229 -3.38 -4.10 -8.85
C ALA A 229 -2.48 -3.39 -7.85
N HIS A 230 -3.04 -2.92 -6.73
CA HIS A 230 -2.29 -2.38 -5.61
C HIS A 230 -1.37 -3.46 -5.01
N GLU A 231 -1.92 -4.60 -4.58
CA GLU A 231 -1.12 -5.66 -3.96
C GLU A 231 -0.03 -6.22 -4.90
N LEU A 232 -0.37 -6.39 -6.18
CA LEU A 232 0.61 -6.82 -7.17
C LEU A 232 1.71 -5.77 -7.38
N GLY A 233 1.39 -4.49 -7.17
CA GLY A 233 2.34 -3.38 -7.23
C GLY A 233 3.47 -3.53 -6.23
N HIS A 234 3.18 -4.10 -5.05
CA HIS A 234 4.22 -4.40 -4.06
C HIS A 234 5.28 -5.36 -4.60
N SER A 235 4.93 -6.34 -5.43
CA SER A 235 5.93 -7.29 -5.97
C SER A 235 7.10 -6.65 -6.74
N ILE A 236 6.95 -5.39 -7.16
CA ILE A 236 7.96 -4.61 -7.91
C ILE A 236 8.22 -3.22 -7.33
N ASP A 237 7.70 -2.90 -6.14
CA ASP A 237 8.00 -1.65 -5.47
C ASP A 237 9.49 -1.54 -5.15
N SER A 238 9.97 -0.34 -4.81
CA SER A 238 11.40 -0.11 -4.56
C SER A 238 12.01 -0.91 -3.42
N CYS A 239 11.18 -1.49 -2.56
CA CYS A 239 11.58 -2.23 -1.37
C CYS A 239 11.68 -3.71 -1.66
N PHE A 240 10.67 -4.28 -2.30
CA PHE A 240 10.64 -5.70 -2.62
C PHE A 240 11.42 -6.02 -3.90
N SER A 241 11.54 -5.08 -4.84
CA SER A 241 12.40 -5.27 -6.02
C SER A 241 13.89 -5.30 -5.69
N SER A 242 14.31 -4.69 -4.58
CA SER A 242 15.70 -4.71 -4.11
C SER A 242 16.06 -5.95 -3.28
N LEU A 243 15.09 -6.80 -2.97
CA LEU A 243 15.32 -8.14 -2.42
C LEU A 243 15.58 -9.15 -3.54
N ALA A 244 16.45 -10.13 -3.32
CA ALA A 244 16.64 -11.26 -4.21
C ALA A 244 15.43 -12.21 -4.12
N LEU A 245 14.99 -12.77 -5.24
CA LEU A 245 14.05 -13.90 -5.22
C LEU A 245 14.87 -15.18 -5.16
N VAL A 246 14.65 -16.01 -4.14
CA VAL A 246 15.36 -17.27 -3.92
C VAL A 246 14.40 -18.44 -3.80
N ASN A 247 14.89 -19.65 -4.10
CA ASN A 247 14.18 -20.87 -3.70
C ASN A 247 14.63 -21.25 -2.31
N ASP A 248 13.70 -21.38 -1.37
CA ASP A 248 13.99 -21.92 -0.06
C ASP A 248 14.30 -23.43 -0.11
N SER A 249 14.66 -24.00 1.03
CA SER A 249 14.95 -25.44 1.14
C SER A 249 13.76 -26.37 0.78
N GLY A 250 12.53 -25.85 0.80
CA GLY A 250 11.31 -26.54 0.39
C GLY A 250 10.96 -26.34 -1.09
N GLY A 251 11.77 -25.58 -1.84
CA GLY A 251 11.50 -25.23 -3.23
C GLY A 251 10.44 -24.14 -3.42
N GLN A 252 10.05 -23.44 -2.36
CA GLN A 252 9.17 -22.28 -2.44
C GLN A 252 9.97 -21.00 -2.72
N GLU A 253 9.40 -20.13 -3.54
CA GLU A 253 10.03 -18.86 -3.89
C GLU A 253 9.78 -17.82 -2.79
N SER A 254 10.84 -17.16 -2.31
CA SER A 254 10.79 -16.16 -1.25
C SER A 254 11.67 -14.96 -1.57
N LEU A 255 11.26 -13.76 -1.13
CA LEU A 255 12.11 -12.58 -1.19
C LEU A 255 13.02 -12.51 0.03
N LYS A 256 14.33 -12.37 -0.20
CA LYS A 256 15.35 -12.25 0.84
C LYS A 256 16.34 -11.15 0.51
N ASP A 257 16.90 -10.53 1.54
CA ASP A 257 18.04 -9.64 1.35
C ASP A 257 19.22 -10.45 0.78
N SER A 258 19.81 -9.95 -0.30
CA SER A 258 20.95 -10.59 -0.97
C SER A 258 22.17 -10.78 -0.07
N LYS A 259 22.34 -9.97 0.98
CA LYS A 259 23.43 -10.10 1.97
C LYS A 259 23.25 -11.35 2.84
N TRP A 260 22.00 -11.77 3.08
CA TRP A 260 21.64 -12.85 4.00
C TRP A 260 21.19 -14.13 3.28
N ALA A 261 20.92 -14.05 1.98
CA ALA A 261 20.54 -15.18 1.17
C ALA A 261 21.73 -16.12 0.95
N THR A 262 21.60 -17.35 1.46
CA THR A 262 22.60 -18.43 1.25
C THR A 262 22.23 -19.31 0.05
N GLU A 263 20.98 -19.20 -0.40
CA GLU A 263 20.40 -19.95 -1.48
C GLU A 263 20.74 -19.34 -2.85
N LYS A 264 20.62 -20.16 -3.90
CA LYS A 264 20.79 -19.68 -5.27
C LYS A 264 19.64 -18.75 -5.66
N PHE A 265 19.99 -17.59 -6.20
CA PHE A 265 19.01 -16.62 -6.67
C PHE A 265 18.26 -17.14 -7.90
N VAL A 266 16.94 -17.07 -7.84
CA VAL A 266 16.03 -17.21 -8.97
C VAL A 266 16.04 -15.91 -9.78
N LEU A 267 15.98 -14.76 -9.09
CA LEU A 267 16.10 -13.43 -9.67
C LEU A 267 16.99 -12.55 -8.80
N ASP A 268 17.93 -11.85 -9.44
CA ASP A 268 18.80 -10.87 -8.79
C ASP A 268 17.98 -9.72 -8.16
N PRO A 269 18.45 -9.13 -7.06
CA PRO A 269 17.91 -7.87 -6.55
C PRO A 269 18.10 -6.73 -7.57
N ILE A 270 17.23 -5.74 -7.52
CA ILE A 270 17.32 -4.50 -8.31
C ILE A 270 17.72 -3.37 -7.36
N PRO A 271 18.97 -2.88 -7.42
CA PRO A 271 19.39 -1.76 -6.57
C PRO A 271 18.50 -0.54 -6.79
N ALA A 272 18.30 0.25 -5.74
CA ALA A 272 17.53 1.49 -5.78
C ALA A 272 17.96 2.42 -6.92
N SER A 273 19.28 2.60 -7.10
CA SER A 273 19.88 3.39 -8.19
C SER A 273 19.64 2.85 -9.60
N LYS A 274 19.13 1.62 -9.71
CA LYS A 274 18.80 0.93 -10.97
C LYS A 274 17.30 0.71 -11.14
N ASN A 275 16.48 1.16 -10.18
CA ASN A 275 15.04 1.02 -10.27
C ASN A 275 14.51 1.82 -11.47
N PRO A 276 13.83 1.18 -12.45
CA PRO A 276 13.33 1.85 -13.64
C PRO A 276 12.19 2.86 -13.37
N PHE A 277 11.68 2.91 -12.14
CA PHE A 277 10.64 3.84 -11.68
C PHE A 277 11.17 4.93 -10.75
N ALA A 278 12.49 5.16 -10.71
CA ALA A 278 13.08 6.20 -9.87
C ALA A 278 12.43 7.59 -10.04
N GLU A 279 12.05 7.96 -11.28
CA GLU A 279 11.36 9.22 -11.55
C GLU A 279 9.96 9.28 -10.93
N ALA A 280 9.18 8.20 -11.04
CA ALA A 280 7.85 8.10 -10.44
C ALA A 280 7.94 8.15 -8.90
N ILE A 281 8.91 7.43 -8.31
CA ILE A 281 9.18 7.43 -6.86
C ILE A 281 9.56 8.85 -6.39
N GLN A 282 10.50 9.52 -7.08
CA GLN A 282 10.86 10.91 -6.78
C GLN A 282 9.68 11.87 -6.91
N CYS A 283 8.77 11.59 -7.83
CA CYS A 283 7.57 12.38 -8.04
C CYS A 283 6.58 12.26 -6.86
N LEU A 284 6.36 11.03 -6.37
CA LEU A 284 5.52 10.74 -5.19
C LEU A 284 6.06 11.40 -3.91
N GLN A 285 7.38 11.58 -3.81
CA GLN A 285 8.02 12.23 -2.67
C GLN A 285 7.76 13.74 -2.57
N LYS A 286 7.40 14.39 -3.67
CA LYS A 286 7.24 15.85 -3.68
C LYS A 286 6.03 16.27 -2.84
N PRO A 287 6.11 17.38 -2.08
CA PRO A 287 4.99 17.92 -1.29
C PRO A 287 3.68 18.08 -2.06
N GLN A 288 3.78 18.41 -3.35
CA GLN A 288 2.62 18.59 -4.23
C GLN A 288 1.90 17.28 -4.57
N SER A 289 2.59 16.13 -4.47
CA SER A 289 2.06 14.77 -4.67
C SER A 289 1.60 14.19 -3.32
N MET A 290 2.19 13.07 -2.88
CA MET A 290 1.94 12.46 -1.58
C MET A 290 2.74 13.14 -0.47
N GLY A 291 3.78 13.92 -0.82
CA GLY A 291 4.60 14.65 0.15
C GLY A 291 5.37 13.75 1.11
N LEU A 292 5.70 12.54 0.65
CA LEU A 292 6.37 11.53 1.44
C LEU A 292 7.86 11.80 1.40
N LYS A 293 8.45 12.13 2.54
CA LYS A 293 9.88 12.40 2.59
C LYS A 293 10.57 11.09 2.93
N LEU A 294 11.23 10.48 1.95
CA LEU A 294 12.17 9.42 2.28
C LEU A 294 13.24 9.98 3.22
N ARG A 295 13.43 9.27 4.33
CA ARG A 295 14.47 9.58 5.30
C ARG A 295 15.83 9.45 4.62
N THR A 296 16.71 10.41 4.88
CA THR A 296 18.10 10.30 4.44
C THR A 296 18.81 9.22 5.26
N ASN A 297 19.91 8.66 4.76
CA ASN A 297 20.75 7.74 5.55
C ASN A 297 21.20 8.38 6.87
N ALA A 298 21.39 9.71 6.90
CA ALA A 298 21.70 10.43 8.12
C ALA A 298 20.54 10.41 9.12
N ASP A 299 19.30 10.61 8.65
CA ASP A 299 18.10 10.54 9.49
C ASP A 299 17.89 9.11 10.03
N LYS A 300 18.08 8.08 9.19
CA LYS A 300 17.94 6.67 9.59
C LYS A 300 19.00 6.25 10.60
N ARG A 301 20.25 6.65 10.35
CA ARG A 301 21.38 6.43 11.26
C ARG A 301 21.12 7.04 12.63
N ALA A 302 20.70 8.31 12.69
CA ALA A 302 20.49 9.00 13.95
C ALA A 302 19.46 8.28 14.84
N ASP A 303 18.37 7.78 14.24
CA ASP A 303 17.36 7.02 14.99
C ASP A 303 17.87 5.66 15.44
N LEU A 304 18.61 4.95 14.58
CA LEU A 304 19.19 3.67 14.94
C LEU A 304 20.21 3.81 16.08
N GLU A 305 21.04 4.86 16.04
CA GLU A 305 21.94 5.23 17.14
C GLU A 305 21.16 5.55 18.43
N ASN A 306 20.05 6.29 18.33
CA ASN A 306 19.19 6.59 19.48
C ASN A 306 18.52 5.33 20.05
N TYR A 307 18.09 4.41 19.20
CA TYR A 307 17.46 3.14 19.59
C TYR A 307 18.47 2.20 20.25
N ILE A 308 19.66 2.05 19.66
CA ILE A 308 20.80 1.32 20.25
C ILE A 308 21.13 1.90 21.63
N ALA A 309 21.24 3.23 21.75
CA ALA A 309 21.48 3.88 23.04
C ALA A 309 20.33 3.68 24.04
N GLY A 310 19.09 3.51 23.58
CA GLY A 310 17.94 3.09 24.39
C GLY A 310 18.13 1.69 24.96
N LEU A 311 18.36 0.71 24.09
CA LEU A 311 18.61 -0.69 24.47
C LEU A 311 19.79 -0.82 25.45
N GLU A 312 20.89 -0.12 25.19
CA GLU A 312 22.07 -0.11 26.08
C GLU A 312 21.75 0.48 27.46
N ARG A 313 20.92 1.53 27.54
CA ARG A 313 20.46 2.09 28.83
C ARG A 313 19.53 1.15 29.59
N GLU A 314 18.75 0.34 28.88
CA GLU A 314 17.89 -0.68 29.46
C GLU A 314 18.66 -1.95 29.87
N GLY A 315 19.97 -1.98 29.64
CA GLY A 315 20.83 -3.09 30.04
C GLY A 315 20.80 -4.27 29.07
N ALA A 316 20.48 -4.03 27.80
CA ALA A 316 20.60 -5.05 26.76
C ALA A 316 22.05 -5.60 26.73
N ASP A 317 22.16 -6.92 26.63
CA ASP A 317 23.45 -7.60 26.55
C ASP A 317 24.25 -7.07 25.33
N PRO A 318 25.47 -6.55 25.53
CA PRO A 318 26.35 -6.12 24.43
C PRO A 318 26.60 -7.19 23.38
N ASP A 319 26.56 -8.47 23.78
CA ASP A 319 26.75 -9.64 22.92
C ASP A 319 25.42 -10.17 22.33
N ASN A 320 24.30 -9.46 22.55
CA ASN A 320 23.05 -9.76 21.87
C ASN A 320 23.24 -9.63 20.36
N GLY A 321 22.98 -10.72 19.62
CA GLY A 321 23.10 -10.77 18.17
C GLY A 321 22.27 -9.70 17.45
N GLU A 322 21.14 -9.27 18.03
CA GLU A 322 20.34 -8.16 17.52
C GLU A 322 21.03 -6.81 17.71
N LEU A 323 21.57 -6.52 18.90
CA LEU A 323 22.30 -5.27 19.15
C LEU A 323 23.53 -5.17 18.25
N LEU A 324 24.25 -6.28 18.06
CA LEU A 324 25.36 -6.37 17.13
C LEU A 324 24.91 -6.17 15.68
N ARG A 325 23.76 -6.72 15.27
CA ARG A 325 23.15 -6.48 13.95
C ARG A 325 22.88 -4.99 13.75
N LEU A 326 22.21 -4.33 14.69
CA LEU A 326 21.87 -2.90 14.61
C LEU A 326 23.14 -2.03 14.53
N LYS A 327 24.17 -2.33 15.33
CA LYS A 327 25.46 -1.63 15.26
C LYS A 327 26.16 -1.80 13.91
N ASN A 328 26.11 -3.00 13.32
CA ASN A 328 26.65 -3.22 11.98
C ASN A 328 25.86 -2.43 10.93
N THR A 329 24.54 -2.33 11.06
CA THR A 329 23.70 -1.49 10.19
C THR A 329 24.06 0.01 10.29
N VAL A 330 24.36 0.53 11.50
CA VAL A 330 24.90 1.90 11.65
C VAL A 330 26.18 2.08 10.83
N ARG A 331 27.11 1.12 10.90
CA ARG A 331 28.37 1.17 10.14
C ARG A 331 28.13 1.12 8.64
N ASP A 332 27.19 0.32 8.16
CA ASP A 332 26.83 0.25 6.74
C ASP A 332 26.34 1.61 6.21
N TYR A 333 25.66 2.42 7.03
CA TYR A 333 25.32 3.81 6.68
C TYR A 333 26.55 4.72 6.59
N GLU A 334 27.58 4.52 7.43
CA GLU A 334 28.82 5.30 7.40
C GLU A 334 29.64 5.04 6.13
N ASP A 335 29.66 3.79 5.69
CA ASP A 335 30.39 3.35 4.49
C ASP A 335 29.68 3.76 3.19
N GLY A 336 28.54 4.45 3.29
CA GLY A 336 27.77 4.92 2.13
C GLY A 336 27.22 3.77 1.30
N GLN A 337 27.03 2.59 1.89
CA GLN A 337 26.32 1.51 1.24
C GLN A 337 24.90 2.01 0.94
N GLU A 338 24.44 1.87 -0.32
CA GLU A 338 23.02 2.00 -0.64
C GLU A 338 22.30 0.88 0.11
N GLU A 339 21.89 1.15 1.35
CA GLU A 339 20.90 0.29 1.98
C GLU A 339 19.62 0.32 1.17
N ASN A 340 18.87 -0.78 1.28
CA ASN A 340 17.48 -0.82 0.86
C ASN A 340 16.81 0.48 1.29
N LEU A 341 16.17 1.16 0.34
CA LEU A 341 15.29 2.31 0.61
C LEU A 341 14.30 2.01 1.76
N CYS A 342 14.12 0.72 2.05
CA CYS A 342 13.09 0.12 2.87
C CYS A 342 13.66 -0.97 3.79
N ALA A 343 14.84 -0.76 4.37
CA ALA A 343 15.23 -1.54 5.53
C ALA A 343 14.11 -1.41 6.58
N GLU A 344 13.33 -2.49 6.76
CA GLU A 344 12.28 -2.63 7.77
C GLU A 344 12.95 -2.57 9.14
N ASN A 345 13.26 -1.37 9.60
CA ASN A 345 13.34 -1.13 11.03
C ASN A 345 11.89 -0.85 11.44
N ASP A 346 11.33 -1.72 12.29
CA ASP A 346 10.00 -1.58 12.87
C ASP A 346 9.82 -0.15 13.42
N GLY A 347 9.20 0.74 12.61
CA GLY A 347 9.06 2.16 12.91
C GLY A 347 9.44 3.15 11.78
N ASP A 348 9.98 2.73 10.63
CA ASP A 348 10.16 3.64 9.48
C ASP A 348 8.87 3.77 8.65
N ASP A 349 7.86 4.43 9.21
CA ASP A 349 6.57 4.68 8.56
C ASP A 349 6.75 5.29 7.15
N GLN A 350 7.80 6.09 6.89
CA GLN A 350 7.99 6.71 5.58
C GLN A 350 8.30 5.71 4.46
N ALA A 351 8.99 4.61 4.76
CA ALA A 351 9.26 3.57 3.79
C ALA A 351 7.96 2.84 3.40
N HIS A 352 7.15 2.47 4.39
CA HIS A 352 5.83 1.89 4.17
C HIS A 352 4.92 2.82 3.36
N PHE A 353 4.85 4.10 3.71
CA PHE A 353 4.06 5.08 2.93
C PHE A 353 4.51 5.14 1.46
N MET A 354 5.81 5.03 1.19
CA MET A 354 6.33 5.03 -0.17
C MET A 354 5.93 3.77 -0.95
N GLN A 355 5.99 2.59 -0.32
CA GLN A 355 5.52 1.33 -0.92
C GLN A 355 4.06 1.44 -1.34
N GLU A 356 3.25 1.95 -0.44
CA GLU A 356 1.81 2.10 -0.59
C GLU A 356 1.45 3.09 -1.68
N ALA A 357 2.10 4.26 -1.68
CA ALA A 357 1.93 5.25 -2.72
C ALA A 357 2.39 4.74 -4.10
N PHE A 358 3.44 3.92 -4.13
CA PHE A 358 3.90 3.29 -5.38
C PHE A 358 2.92 2.22 -5.86
N ALA A 359 2.42 1.38 -4.96
CA ALA A 359 1.40 0.36 -5.25
C ALA A 359 0.10 1.01 -5.76
N ASP A 360 -0.34 2.10 -5.14
CA ASP A 360 -1.45 2.92 -5.65
C ASP A 360 -1.18 3.49 -7.02
N TRP A 361 0.02 4.01 -7.24
CA TRP A 361 0.40 4.58 -8.52
C TRP A 361 0.35 3.50 -9.61
N MET A 362 0.88 2.31 -9.33
CA MET A 362 0.80 1.19 -10.26
C MET A 362 -0.65 0.75 -10.51
N SER A 363 -1.47 0.69 -9.45
CA SER A 363 -2.90 0.41 -9.58
C SER A 363 -3.60 1.45 -10.45
N ALA A 364 -3.33 2.74 -10.23
CA ALA A 364 -3.87 3.83 -11.03
C ALA A 364 -3.43 3.74 -12.50
N GLN A 365 -2.18 3.37 -12.81
CA GLN A 365 -1.73 3.12 -14.19
C GLN A 365 -2.55 1.99 -14.86
N ILE A 366 -2.78 0.90 -14.14
CA ILE A 366 -3.55 -0.24 -14.63
C ILE A 366 -5.02 0.13 -14.84
N MET A 367 -5.62 0.86 -13.90
CA MET A 367 -6.99 1.36 -14.00
C MET A 367 -7.14 2.34 -15.16
N SER A 368 -6.19 3.26 -15.32
CA SER A 368 -6.12 4.24 -16.42
C SER A 368 -6.12 3.52 -17.77
N GLY A 369 -5.27 2.50 -17.93
CA GLY A 369 -5.25 1.66 -19.13
C GLY A 369 -6.58 0.91 -19.36
N LYS A 370 -7.20 0.37 -18.30
CA LYS A 370 -8.50 -0.31 -18.40
C LYS A 370 -9.61 0.63 -18.87
N LEU A 371 -9.67 1.84 -18.32
CA LEU A 371 -10.67 2.84 -18.66
C LEU A 371 -10.48 3.39 -20.08
N ALA A 372 -9.24 3.52 -20.54
CA ALA A 372 -8.94 3.94 -21.91
C ALA A 372 -9.48 2.98 -22.98
N GLU A 373 -9.60 1.69 -22.65
CA GLU A 373 -10.15 0.65 -23.54
C GLU A 373 -11.69 0.64 -23.58
N GLU A 374 -12.36 1.21 -22.56
CA GLU A 374 -13.81 1.22 -22.46
C GLU A 374 -14.42 2.29 -23.38
N LYS A 375 -15.25 1.83 -24.31
CA LYS A 375 -15.84 2.69 -25.35
C LYS A 375 -17.16 3.33 -24.91
N ASP A 376 -17.86 2.70 -23.97
CA ASP A 376 -19.09 3.24 -23.40
C ASP A 376 -18.74 4.20 -22.24
N PRO A 377 -18.98 5.52 -22.38
CA PRO A 377 -18.65 6.49 -21.34
C PRO A 377 -19.40 6.26 -20.02
N ALA A 378 -20.62 5.72 -20.06
CA ALA A 378 -21.38 5.43 -18.85
C ALA A 378 -20.78 4.25 -18.10
N LYS A 379 -20.33 3.23 -18.83
CA LYS A 379 -19.63 2.08 -18.26
C LYS A 379 -18.25 2.47 -17.73
N ALA A 380 -17.49 3.30 -18.45
CA ALA A 380 -16.21 3.82 -17.97
C ALA A 380 -16.39 4.64 -16.67
N GLN A 381 -17.40 5.53 -16.63
CA GLN A 381 -17.74 6.29 -15.43
C GLN A 381 -18.05 5.37 -14.25
N LYS A 382 -18.89 4.35 -14.47
CA LYS A 382 -19.24 3.35 -13.45
C LYS A 382 -18.01 2.59 -12.97
N GLN A 383 -17.14 2.15 -13.87
CA GLN A 383 -15.93 1.41 -13.53
C GLN A 383 -14.92 2.25 -12.73
N ALA A 384 -14.74 3.51 -13.11
CA ALA A 384 -13.88 4.45 -12.39
C ALA A 384 -14.40 4.71 -10.97
N PHE A 385 -15.72 4.86 -10.82
CA PHE A 385 -16.37 4.97 -9.52
C PHE A 385 -16.23 3.68 -8.70
N GLU A 386 -16.51 2.52 -9.29
CA GLU A 386 -16.42 1.22 -8.61
C GLU A 386 -15.01 0.96 -8.08
N ALA A 387 -13.95 1.33 -8.80
CA ALA A 387 -12.56 1.16 -8.37
C ALA A 387 -12.22 1.89 -7.05
N GLN A 388 -13.03 2.87 -6.63
CA GLN A 388 -12.81 3.67 -5.42
C GLN A 388 -13.73 3.29 -4.26
N LEU A 389 -14.66 2.34 -4.47
CA LEU A 389 -15.70 2.01 -3.50
C LEU A 389 -15.15 1.59 -2.13
N LEU A 390 -14.04 0.85 -2.09
CA LEU A 390 -13.43 0.38 -0.85
C LEU A 390 -12.94 1.55 0.03
N GLY A 391 -12.37 2.60 -0.58
CA GLY A 391 -11.99 3.82 0.14
C GLY A 391 -13.22 4.69 0.48
N LEU A 392 -14.20 4.77 -0.42
CA LEU A 392 -15.39 5.60 -0.20
C LEU A 392 -16.19 5.12 1.03
N GLN A 393 -16.35 3.81 1.22
CA GLN A 393 -17.07 3.31 2.39
C GLN A 393 -16.40 3.66 3.73
N SER A 394 -15.07 3.81 3.77
CA SER A 394 -14.32 4.07 5.00
C SER A 394 -14.23 5.56 5.30
N GLU A 395 -14.09 6.42 4.28
CA GLU A 395 -13.77 7.85 4.50
C GLU A 395 -14.91 8.83 4.17
N CYS A 396 -16.04 8.39 3.62
CA CYS A 396 -17.17 9.30 3.41
C CYS A 396 -17.72 9.84 4.75
N PRO A 397 -17.67 11.16 5.03
CA PRO A 397 -18.00 11.68 6.37
C PRO A 397 -19.45 11.41 6.80
N SER A 398 -20.39 11.43 5.85
CA SER A 398 -21.80 11.12 6.10
C SER A 398 -22.03 9.68 6.53
N TYR A 399 -21.13 8.75 6.17
CA TYR A 399 -21.23 7.34 6.52
C TYR A 399 -20.91 7.14 7.99
N GLN A 400 -19.73 7.61 8.40
CA GLN A 400 -19.25 7.46 9.76
C GLN A 400 -20.22 8.08 10.78
N ALA A 401 -20.72 9.29 10.51
CA ALA A 401 -21.65 9.97 11.40
C ALA A 401 -22.98 9.22 11.57
N ASP A 402 -23.62 8.81 10.46
CA ASP A 402 -24.93 8.16 10.48
C ASP A 402 -24.87 6.75 11.07
N GLN A 403 -23.81 5.99 10.79
CA GLN A 403 -23.59 4.66 11.34
C GLN A 403 -23.34 4.73 12.85
N LYS A 404 -22.51 5.69 13.27
CA LYS A 404 -22.28 5.98 14.69
C LYS A 404 -23.58 6.32 15.42
N GLU A 405 -24.37 7.26 14.90
CA GLU A 405 -25.65 7.62 15.51
C GLU A 405 -26.58 6.41 15.64
N MET A 406 -26.68 5.61 14.58
CA MET A 406 -27.54 4.42 14.56
C MET A 406 -27.12 3.38 15.61
N VAL A 407 -25.83 3.08 15.70
CA VAL A 407 -25.28 2.10 16.63
C VAL A 407 -25.44 2.57 18.06
N LEU A 408 -25.13 3.84 18.35
CA LEU A 408 -25.35 4.43 19.68
C LEU A 408 -26.81 4.35 20.11
N LYS A 409 -27.75 4.58 19.18
CA LYS A 409 -29.17 4.41 19.45
C LYS A 409 -29.54 2.96 19.78
N GLN A 410 -28.98 1.99 19.05
CA GLN A 410 -29.19 0.56 19.31
C GLN A 410 -28.60 0.13 20.66
N MET A 411 -27.37 0.55 20.97
CA MET A 411 -26.71 0.27 22.24
C MET A 411 -27.47 0.86 23.42
N LYS A 412 -27.92 2.11 23.31
CA LYS A 412 -28.76 2.74 24.33
C LYS A 412 -30.06 1.96 24.54
N ALA A 413 -30.74 1.57 23.46
CA ALA A 413 -31.96 0.76 23.54
C ALA A 413 -31.72 -0.63 24.16
N ALA A 414 -30.52 -1.18 23.97
CA ALA A 414 -30.08 -2.45 24.57
C ALA A 414 -29.75 -2.34 26.07
N GLY A 415 -29.49 -1.13 26.58
CA GLY A 415 -28.99 -0.89 27.94
C GLY A 415 -27.46 -0.95 28.04
N CYS A 416 -26.75 -0.78 26.92
CA CYS A 416 -25.30 -0.86 26.77
C CYS A 416 -24.61 0.50 26.92
N GLU A 417 -25.09 1.35 27.83
CA GLU A 417 -24.69 2.77 27.91
C GLU A 417 -23.23 3.00 28.35
N THR A 418 -22.52 1.95 28.78
CA THR A 418 -21.16 2.02 29.33
C THR A 418 -20.04 1.86 28.30
N VAL A 419 -20.34 1.48 27.05
CA VAL A 419 -19.27 1.36 26.03
C VAL A 419 -18.90 2.76 25.55
N SER A 420 -17.66 3.18 25.81
CA SER A 420 -17.21 4.50 25.37
C SER A 420 -17.27 4.59 23.86
N THR A 421 -17.74 5.73 23.35
CA THR A 421 -17.77 5.95 21.91
C THR A 421 -16.36 5.90 21.34
N GLU A 422 -15.34 6.39 22.04
CA GLU A 422 -13.96 6.22 21.60
C GLU A 422 -13.58 4.75 21.39
N ALA A 423 -13.94 3.81 22.28
CA ALA A 423 -13.55 2.40 22.14
C ALA A 423 -14.21 1.69 20.94
N LEU A 424 -15.42 2.09 20.57
CA LEU A 424 -16.14 1.53 19.41
C LEU A 424 -15.55 2.00 18.07
N PHE A 425 -14.96 3.20 18.06
CA PHE A 425 -14.44 3.84 16.84
C PHE A 425 -12.91 3.92 16.82
N SER A 426 -12.21 3.50 17.88
CA SER A 426 -10.74 3.44 17.92
C SER A 426 -10.16 2.28 17.12
N LEU A 427 -10.97 1.28 16.76
CA LEU A 427 -10.56 0.20 15.85
C LEU A 427 -10.53 0.67 14.38
N ASP A 428 -11.17 1.80 14.06
CA ASP A 428 -10.99 2.52 12.79
C ASP A 428 -9.60 3.22 12.73
N GLN A 429 -8.87 3.26 13.86
CA GLN A 429 -7.54 3.85 14.01
C GLN A 429 -6.49 2.85 14.49
N SER A 430 -6.81 1.55 14.57
CA SER A 430 -5.86 0.60 15.14
C SER A 430 -4.65 0.40 14.23
N ALA A 431 -3.50 0.92 14.67
CA ALA A 431 -2.11 0.65 14.27
C ALA A 431 -1.71 0.86 12.78
N ASP A 432 -2.59 0.59 11.81
CA ASP A 432 -2.30 0.74 10.38
C ASP A 432 -2.68 2.13 9.84
N SER A 433 -3.60 2.86 10.47
CA SER A 433 -3.94 4.23 10.03
C SER A 433 -2.77 5.21 10.18
N GLU A 434 -1.80 4.90 11.04
CA GLU A 434 -0.55 5.67 11.15
C GLU A 434 0.46 5.30 10.07
N LYS A 435 0.33 4.11 9.46
CA LYS A 435 1.27 3.53 8.47
C LYS A 435 0.89 3.77 7.02
N HIS A 436 -0.31 4.30 6.77
CA HIS A 436 -0.80 4.59 5.43
C HIS A 436 -1.35 6.03 5.32
N PRO A 437 -1.13 6.73 4.20
CA PRO A 437 -1.94 7.92 3.91
C PRO A 437 -3.42 7.54 3.80
N GLY A 438 -4.32 8.39 4.28
CA GLY A 438 -5.77 8.17 4.09
C GLY A 438 -6.15 8.03 2.60
N TRP A 439 -7.18 7.22 2.33
CA TRP A 439 -7.75 6.96 1.02
C TRP A 439 -8.07 8.23 0.25
N ALA A 440 -8.69 9.24 0.85
CA ALA A 440 -9.01 10.49 0.16
C ALA A 440 -7.75 11.15 -0.41
N LYS A 441 -6.64 11.13 0.34
CA LYS A 441 -5.34 11.64 -0.13
C LYS A 441 -4.79 10.76 -1.26
N ARG A 442 -4.78 9.43 -1.09
CA ARG A 442 -4.32 8.46 -2.10
C ARG A 442 -5.08 8.63 -3.41
N VAL A 443 -6.41 8.68 -3.35
CA VAL A 443 -7.27 8.84 -4.53
C VAL A 443 -7.07 10.21 -5.18
N ASN A 444 -7.12 11.31 -4.42
CA ASN A 444 -6.98 12.66 -4.97
C ASN A 444 -5.60 12.88 -5.61
N LYS A 445 -4.53 12.33 -5.01
CA LYS A 445 -3.15 12.59 -5.45
C LYS A 445 -2.61 11.58 -6.44
N VAL A 446 -3.18 10.38 -6.52
CA VAL A 446 -2.68 9.32 -7.39
C VAL A 446 -3.69 8.97 -8.47
N TYR A 447 -4.87 8.47 -8.08
CA TYR A 447 -5.88 8.01 -9.05
C TYR A 447 -6.47 9.17 -9.86
N LEU A 448 -6.86 10.27 -9.20
CA LEU A 448 -7.40 11.45 -9.89
C LEU A 448 -6.32 12.27 -10.60
N ALA A 449 -5.05 11.84 -10.55
CA ALA A 449 -4.02 12.42 -11.40
C ALA A 449 -4.02 11.83 -12.82
N GLU A 450 -4.62 10.65 -12.99
CA GLU A 450 -4.66 9.94 -14.26
C GLU A 450 -5.70 10.55 -15.21
N PRO A 451 -5.31 11.00 -16.42
CA PRO A 451 -6.24 11.66 -17.34
C PRO A 451 -7.45 10.80 -17.71
N GLU A 452 -7.27 9.50 -17.89
CA GLU A 452 -8.36 8.59 -18.28
C GLU A 452 -9.32 8.34 -17.10
N VAL A 453 -8.83 8.37 -15.86
CA VAL A 453 -9.69 8.32 -14.66
C VAL A 453 -10.52 9.60 -14.55
N GLN A 454 -9.88 10.77 -14.67
CA GLN A 454 -10.59 12.07 -14.68
C GLN A 454 -11.66 12.12 -15.77
N LYS A 455 -11.30 11.72 -17.00
CA LYS A 455 -12.20 11.66 -18.15
C LYS A 455 -13.39 10.74 -17.91
N ALA A 456 -13.14 9.54 -17.37
CA ALA A 456 -14.20 8.59 -17.04
C ALA A 456 -15.16 9.16 -15.98
N LEU A 457 -14.64 9.84 -14.96
CA LEU A 457 -15.42 10.51 -13.93
C LEU A 457 -16.07 11.82 -14.39
N LYS A 458 -15.86 12.24 -15.64
CA LYS A 458 -16.32 13.52 -16.21
C LYS A 458 -15.79 14.74 -15.45
N CYS A 459 -14.62 14.60 -14.84
CA CYS A 459 -13.88 15.69 -14.25
C CYS A 459 -13.27 16.57 -15.35
N GLN A 460 -13.28 17.89 -15.15
CA GLN A 460 -12.46 18.76 -15.99
C GLN A 460 -10.99 18.62 -15.55
N PRO A 461 -10.06 18.27 -16.47
CA PRO A 461 -8.66 18.25 -16.13
C PRO A 461 -8.21 19.66 -15.79
N ASP A 462 -7.67 19.83 -14.60
CA ASP A 462 -7.08 21.09 -14.21
C ASP A 462 -5.84 21.36 -15.05
N LYS A 463 -5.67 22.62 -15.48
CA LYS A 463 -4.50 23.07 -16.25
C LYS A 463 -3.27 23.09 -15.33
N GLY A 464 -2.77 21.92 -14.96
CA GLY A 464 -1.68 21.79 -13.99
C GLY A 464 -1.51 20.38 -13.44
N THR A 465 -2.54 19.53 -13.47
CA THR A 465 -2.43 18.15 -12.99
C THR A 465 -1.60 17.31 -13.97
N ALA A 466 -0.52 16.71 -13.47
CA ALA A 466 0.29 15.78 -14.24
C ALA A 466 0.64 14.56 -13.37
N ALA A 467 0.18 13.39 -13.82
CA ALA A 467 0.53 12.11 -13.23
C ALA A 467 2.04 11.91 -13.13
N CYS A 468 2.49 11.15 -12.12
CA CYS A 468 3.85 10.66 -12.03
C CYS A 468 4.13 9.84 -13.29
N LYS A 469 5.02 10.34 -14.16
CA LYS A 469 5.31 9.70 -15.45
C LYS A 469 6.42 8.69 -15.37
#